data_AF-A0A359E708-F1
#
_entry.id   AF-A0A359E708-F1
#
_cell.length_a   1.000
_cell.length_b   1.000
_cell.length_c   1.000
_cell.angle_alpha   90.00
_cell.angle_beta   90.00
_cell.angle_gamma   90.00
#
_symmetry.space_group_name_H-M   'P 1'
#
loop_
_entity.id
_entity.type
_entity.pdbx_description
1 polymer ?
#
loop_
_entity_poly.entity_id
_entity_poly.type
_entity_poly.pdbx_seq_one_letter_code
_entity_poly.pdbx_strand_id
1 'polypeptide(L)' 'YLSDLTRSVSSSANIEYHSQIIIEKAIKRNLILSCNDVIKDSYDTTSDAYDVLDTAEQRIFDLSNQK' A
#
# COMPACT_ATOMS: atom_id res chain seq x y z
N TYR A 1 14.45 6.63 -28.13
CA TYR A 1 14.36 6.40 -26.67
C TYR A 1 13.86 7.60 -25.88
N LEU A 2 14.61 8.72 -25.73
CA LEU A 2 14.11 9.89 -25.00
C LEU A 2 12.91 10.55 -25.70
N SER A 3 12.96 10.64 -27.04
CA SER A 3 11.90 11.21 -27.88
C SER A 3 10.65 10.33 -28.01
N ASP A 4 10.76 9.02 -27.77
CA ASP A 4 9.63 8.09 -27.82
C ASP A 4 8.81 8.13 -26.53
N LEU A 5 9.46 8.36 -25.38
CA LEU A 5 8.80 8.54 -24.09
C LEU A 5 8.01 9.84 -24.04
N THR A 6 8.52 10.92 -24.66
CA THR A 6 7.80 12.20 -24.77
C THR A 6 6.53 12.07 -25.64
N ARG A 7 6.54 11.15 -26.62
CA ARG A 7 5.42 10.93 -27.52
C ARG A 7 4.33 10.02 -26.95
N SER A 8 4.60 9.29 -25.86
CA SER A 8 3.60 8.49 -25.13
C SER A 8 2.75 9.31 -24.16
N VAL A 9 3.00 10.62 -24.05
CA VAL A 9 2.32 11.55 -23.15
C VAL A 9 1.30 12.41 -23.89
N SER A 10 0.51 11.80 -24.78
CA SER A 10 -0.63 12.45 -25.41
C SER A 10 -1.87 12.27 -24.54
N SER A 11 -2.40 13.41 -24.05
CA SER A 11 -3.57 13.60 -23.20
C SER A 11 -3.31 13.48 -21.70
N SER A 12 -3.33 14.63 -21.02
CA SER A 12 -3.30 14.78 -19.56
C SER A 12 -4.37 13.92 -18.84
N ALA A 13 -5.49 13.60 -19.52
CA ALA A 13 -6.51 12.69 -19.02
C ALA A 13 -6.01 11.24 -18.87
N ASN A 14 -5.09 10.81 -19.73
CA ASN A 14 -4.47 9.49 -19.63
C ASN A 14 -3.45 9.43 -18.49
N ILE A 15 -2.73 10.53 -18.23
CA ILE A 15 -1.74 10.61 -17.13
C ILE A 15 -2.45 10.47 -15.78
N GLU A 16 -3.55 11.19 -15.57
CA GLU A 16 -4.34 11.11 -14.34
C GLU A 16 -4.91 9.70 -14.14
N TYR A 17 -5.46 9.09 -15.19
CA TYR A 17 -5.94 7.72 -15.17
C TYR A 17 -4.85 6.70 -14.78
N HIS A 18 -3.67 6.77 -15.41
CA HIS A 18 -2.54 5.88 -15.08
C HIS A 18 -1.99 6.16 -13.68
N SER A 19 -1.99 7.42 -13.24
CA SER A 19 -1.56 7.81 -11.89
C SER A 19 -2.50 7.23 -10.83
N GLN A 20 -3.81 7.26 -11.06
CA GLN A 20 -4.80 6.66 -10.18
C GLN A 20 -4.58 5.15 -10.03
N ILE A 21 -4.33 4.43 -11.13
CA ILE A 21 -4.02 3.00 -11.10
C ILE A 21 -2.77 2.74 -10.26
N ILE A 22 -1.71 3.55 -10.42
CA ILE A 22 -0.46 3.39 -9.66
C ILE A 22 -0.72 3.57 -8.16
N ILE A 23 -1.49 4.59 -7.77
CA ILE A 23 -1.86 4.85 -6.38
C ILE A 23 -2.66 3.69 -5.80
N GLU A 24 -3.68 3.20 -6.51
CA GLU A 24 -4.47 2.04 -6.06
C GLU A 24 -3.61 0.79 -5.86
N LYS A 25 -2.65 0.55 -6.78
CA LYS A 25 -1.70 -0.57 -6.66
C LYS A 25 -0.72 -0.35 -5.51
N ALA A 26 -0.30 0.89 -5.23
CA ALA A 26 0.56 1.22 -4.10
C ALA A 26 -0.14 0.95 -2.76
N ILE A 27 -1.40 1.38 -2.61
CA ILE A 27 -2.22 1.10 -1.42
C ILE A 27 -2.33 -0.40 -1.18
N LYS A 28 -2.66 -1.18 -2.23
CA LYS A 28 -2.75 -2.65 -2.13
C LYS A 28 -1.42 -3.30 -1.73
N ARG A 29 -0.29 -2.81 -2.25
CA ARG A 29 1.05 -3.30 -1.87
C ARG A 29 1.35 -3.01 -0.40
N ASN A 30 1.09 -1.79 0.06
CA ASN A 30 1.34 -1.42 1.45
C ASN A 30 0.45 -2.22 2.41
N LEU A 31 -0.82 -2.47 2.04
CA LEU A 31 -1.71 -3.34 2.81
C LEU A 31 -1.15 -4.77 2.94
N ILE A 32 -0.70 -5.36 1.84
CA ILE A 32 -0.10 -6.71 1.86
C ILE A 32 1.13 -6.75 2.78
N LEU A 33 1.98 -5.71 2.74
CA LEU A 33 3.15 -5.63 3.61
C LEU A 33 2.76 -5.57 5.08
N SER A 34 1.83 -4.69 5.47
CA SER A 34 1.35 -4.63 6.86
C SER A 34 0.71 -5.95 7.32
N CYS A 35 -0.08 -6.61 6.46
CA CYS A 35 -0.66 -7.91 6.81
C CYS A 35 0.41 -9.00 7.03
N ASN A 36 1.50 -9.00 6.25
CA ASN A 36 2.60 -9.94 6.45
C ASN A 36 3.28 -9.75 7.81
N ASP A 37 3.46 -8.50 8.25
CA ASP A 37 4.00 -8.21 9.57
C ASP A 37 3.06 -8.73 10.67
N VAL A 38 1.75 -8.45 10.56
CA VAL A 38 0.74 -8.93 11.53
C VAL A 38 0.69 -10.45 11.58
N ILE A 39 0.77 -11.13 10.43
CA ILE A 39 0.82 -12.60 10.37
C ILE A 39 2.06 -13.12 11.10
N LYS A 40 3.21 -12.47 10.90
CA LYS A 40 4.47 -12.84 11.57
C LYS A 40 4.33 -12.67 13.09
N ASP A 41 3.77 -11.55 13.55
CA ASP A 41 3.55 -11.27 14.97
C ASP A 41 2.53 -12.26 15.57
N SER A 42 1.54 -12.70 14.80
CA SER A 42 0.55 -13.71 15.22
C SER A 42 1.14 -15.11 15.41
N TYR A 43 2.29 -15.41 14.81
CA TYR A 43 3.02 -16.66 15.06
C TYR A 43 3.91 -16.60 16.31
N ASP A 44 4.13 -15.41 16.87
CA ASP A 44 4.88 -15.28 18.11
C ASP A 44 4.01 -15.73 19.29
N THR A 45 4.35 -16.88 19.87
CA THR A 45 3.63 -17.47 21.00
C THR A 45 3.89 -16.76 22.33
N THR A 46 4.80 -15.78 22.36
CA THR A 46 5.16 -15.04 23.56
C THR A 46 4.35 -13.74 23.74
N SER A 47 3.74 -13.26 22.67
CA SER A 47 2.92 -12.04 22.67
C SER A 47 1.46 -12.35 23.04
N ASP A 48 0.83 -11.45 23.79
CA ASP A 48 -0.60 -11.51 24.08
C ASP A 48 -1.42 -11.21 22.82
N ALA A 49 -2.54 -11.90 22.65
CA ALA A 49 -3.38 -11.77 21.46
C ALA A 49 -4.01 -10.37 21.31
N TYR A 50 -4.30 -9.68 22.42
CA TYR A 50 -4.84 -8.33 22.40
C TYR A 50 -3.78 -7.31 21.95
N ASP A 51 -2.52 -7.49 22.37
CA ASP A 51 -1.41 -6.62 21.94
C ASP A 51 -1.16 -6.73 20.43
N VAL A 52 -1.24 -7.94 19.88
CA VAL A 52 -1.13 -8.18 18.43
C VAL A 52 -2.30 -7.55 17.67
N LEU A 53 -3.51 -7.63 18.22
CA LEU A 53 -4.71 -7.00 17.65
C LEU A 53 -4.58 -5.47 17.61
N ASP A 54 -4.20 -4.84 18.73
CA ASP A 54 -4.00 -3.38 18.81
C ASP A 54 -2.94 -2.90 17.80
N THR A 55 -1.84 -3.64 17.69
CA THR A 55 -0.77 -3.33 16.73
C THR A 55 -1.27 -3.43 15.28
N ALA A 56 -2.09 -4.44 14.97
CA ALA A 56 -2.68 -4.61 13.65
C ALA A 56 -3.64 -3.45 13.31
N GLU A 57 -4.49 -3.05 14.27
CA GLU A 57 -5.42 -1.93 14.11
C GLU A 57 -4.68 -0.61 13.85
N GLN A 58 -3.64 -0.32 14.63
CA GLN A 58 -2.83 0.88 14.46
C GLN A 58 -2.20 0.94 13.05
N ARG A 59 -1.63 -0.17 12.58
CA ARG A 59 -1.02 -0.25 11.24
C ARG A 59 -2.05 -0.05 10.12
N ILE A 60 -3.25 -0.62 10.26
CA ILE A 60 -4.31 -0.43 9.27
C ILE A 60 -4.80 1.02 9.26
N PHE A 61 -4.90 1.64 10.45
CA PHE A 61 -5.28 3.04 10.58
C PHE A 61 -4.25 3.97 9.92
N ASP A 62 -2.95 3.72 10.14
CA ASP A 62 -1.86 4.47 9.51
C ASP A 62 -1.90 4.38 7.98
N LEU A 63 -2.20 3.20 7.44
CA LEU A 63 -2.40 3.02 5.99
C LEU A 63 -3.59 3.80 5.46
N SER A 64 -4.67 3.92 6.23
CA SER A 64 -5.85 4.71 5.85
C SER A 64 -5.57 6.21 5.84
N ASN A 65 -4.62 6.68 6.66
CA ASN A 65 -4.26 8.10 6.78
C ASN A 65 -3.16 8.55 5.80
N GLN A 66 -2.50 7.63 5.08
CA GLN A 66 -1.54 7.96 4.01
C GLN A 66 -2.18 8.45 2.70
N LYS A 67 -3.40 8.98 2.75
CA LYS A 67 -4.09 9.61 1.61
C LYS A 67 -3.60 11.03 1.35
#